data_AF-A0AA41VQJ4-F1
#
_entry.id   AF-A0AA41VQJ4-F1
#
_cell.length_a   1.000
_cell.length_b   1.000
_cell.length_c   1.000
_cell.angle_alpha   90.00
_cell.angle_beta   90.00
_cell.angle_gamma   90.00
#
_symmetry.space_group_name_H-M   'P 1'
#
loop_
_entity.id
_entity.type
_entity.pdbx_description
1 polymer ?
#
loop_
_entity_poly.entity_id
_entity_poly.type
_entity_poly.pdbx_seq_one_letter_code
_entity_poly.pdbx_strand_id
1 'polypeptide(L)' 'MNVKETSDVVGEDDNPKKEVATVPFYKLFSYADRYDVLMMLVGTISAVASGMGMPLLMILLGTVIDSFGRADKINAVNM' A
#
# COMPACT_ATOMS: atom_id res chain seq x y z
N MET A 1 -24.83 4.87 63.90
CA MET A 1 -23.88 4.12 63.06
C MET A 1 -24.73 3.31 62.09
N ASN A 2 -25.11 3.87 60.93
CA ASN A 2 -24.36 3.79 59.66
C ASN A 2 -23.95 2.33 59.37
N VAL A 3 -24.29 1.66 58.29
CA VAL A 3 -24.94 1.99 57.01
C VAL A 3 -25.30 0.61 56.44
N LYS A 4 -26.50 0.43 55.90
CA LYS A 4 -26.73 -0.61 54.88
C LYS A 4 -27.34 0.09 53.66
N GLU A 5 -26.56 1.03 53.16
CA GLU A 5 -26.68 1.62 51.83
C GLU A 5 -26.04 0.69 50.81
N THR A 6 -26.43 0.92 49.56
CA THR A 6 -26.02 0.28 48.31
C THR A 6 -26.62 -1.11 48.19
N SER A 7 -27.90 -1.26 47.81
CA SER A 7 -28.51 -0.74 46.57
C SER A 7 -27.63 -1.11 45.38
N ASP A 8 -28.19 -1.97 44.53
CA ASP A 8 -28.21 -1.81 43.08
C ASP A 8 -27.05 -0.99 42.54
N VAL A 9 -26.05 -1.61 41.94
CA VAL A 9 -25.92 -1.78 40.48
C VAL A 9 -24.69 -2.66 40.29
N VAL A 10 -24.85 -3.92 39.86
CA VAL A 10 -23.79 -4.52 39.04
C VAL A 10 -23.90 -3.72 37.74
N GLY A 11 -23.12 -2.65 37.67
CA GLY A 11 -22.94 -1.91 36.43
C GLY A 11 -22.34 -2.88 35.45
N GLU A 12 -23.19 -3.43 34.60
CA GLU A 12 -22.80 -3.82 33.26
C GLU A 12 -22.05 -2.60 32.71
N ASP A 13 -20.75 -2.71 32.44
CA ASP A 13 -20.03 -1.72 31.64
C ASP A 13 -20.57 -1.85 30.22
N ASP A 14 -21.78 -1.34 30.04
CA ASP A 14 -22.46 -1.12 28.77
C ASP A 14 -21.86 0.13 28.12
N ASN A 15 -20.55 0.29 28.17
CA ASN A 15 -19.90 1.25 27.30
C ASN A 15 -20.23 0.79 25.88
N PRO A 16 -21.10 1.51 25.13
CA PRO A 16 -21.36 1.14 23.76
C PRO A 16 -20.00 1.18 23.10
N LYS A 17 -19.50 0.01 22.67
CA LYS A 17 -18.29 -0.10 21.87
C LYS A 17 -18.48 0.96 20.80
N LYS A 18 -17.72 2.06 20.89
CA LYS A 18 -17.78 3.16 19.93
C LYS A 18 -17.34 2.51 18.64
N GLU A 19 -18.31 1.99 17.88
CA GLU A 19 -18.10 1.50 16.54
C GLU A 19 -17.45 2.67 15.85
N VAL A 20 -16.17 2.48 15.52
CA VAL A 20 -15.37 3.53 14.91
C VAL A 20 -16.06 3.81 13.59
N ALA A 21 -16.84 4.89 13.55
CA ALA A 21 -17.68 5.22 12.41
C ALA A 21 -16.74 5.49 11.24
N THR A 22 -16.48 4.44 10.47
CA THR A 22 -15.52 4.48 9.37
C THR A 22 -16.20 5.21 8.25
N VAL A 23 -15.78 6.46 8.05
CA VAL A 23 -16.27 7.25 6.93
C VAL A 23 -15.87 6.55 5.63
N PRO A 24 -16.78 6.45 4.65
CA PRO A 24 -16.43 5.87 3.37
C PRO A 24 -15.29 6.65 2.69
N PHE A 25 -14.32 5.94 2.08
CA PHE A 25 -13.13 6.54 1.43
C PHE A 25 -13.45 7.65 0.42
N TYR A 26 -14.58 7.57 -0.28
CA TYR A 26 -15.00 8.61 -1.22
C TYR A 26 -15.32 9.95 -0.54
N LYS A 27 -15.71 9.95 0.74
CA LYS A 27 -15.93 11.18 1.51
C LYS A 27 -14.63 11.89 1.88
N LEU A 28 -13.49 11.19 1.90
CA LEU A 28 -12.18 11.83 2.10
C LEU A 28 -11.78 12.65 0.85
N PHE A 29 -12.13 12.16 -0.35
CA PHE A 29 -11.88 12.86 -1.61
C PHE A 29 -12.98 13.86 -1.99
N SER A 30 -14.09 13.89 -1.25
CA SER A 30 -15.18 14.88 -1.44
C SER A 30 -14.74 16.30 -1.14
N TYR A 31 -13.68 16.48 -0.35
CA TYR A 31 -13.10 17.78 -0.02
C TYR A 31 -11.84 18.08 -0.83
N ALA A 32 -11.38 17.11 -1.63
CA ALA A 32 -10.23 17.27 -2.51
C ALA A 32 -10.70 18.05 -3.75
N ASP A 33 -10.18 19.26 -3.90
CA ASP A 33 -10.47 20.07 -5.08
C ASP A 33 -9.84 19.43 -6.32
N ARG A 34 -10.25 19.88 -7.51
CA ARG A 34 -9.75 19.32 -8.79
C ARG A 34 -8.21 19.30 -8.89
N TYR A 35 -7.54 20.21 -8.21
CA TYR A 35 -6.08 20.25 -8.10
C TYR A 35 -5.51 19.13 -7.24
N ASP A 36 -6.13 18.80 -6.11
CA ASP A 36 -5.69 17.71 -5.23
C ASP A 36 -5.80 16.35 -5.94
N VAL A 37 -6.87 16.16 -6.71
CA VAL A 37 -7.05 14.96 -7.54
C VAL A 37 -6.01 14.88 -8.66
N LEU A 38 -5.69 16.01 -9.31
CA LEU A 38 -4.65 16.06 -10.34
C LEU A 38 -3.27 15.70 -9.75
N MET A 39 -2.95 16.25 -8.58
CA MET A 39 -1.72 15.95 -7.85
C MET A 39 -1.64 14.47 -7.44
N MET A 40 -2.76 13.88 -6.99
CA MET A 40 -2.82 12.45 -6.67
C MET A 40 -2.51 11.56 -7.86
N LEU A 41 -3.05 11.87 -9.05
CA LEU A 41 -2.77 11.13 -10.28
C LEU A 41 -1.31 11.25 -10.72
N VAL A 42 -0.77 12.47 -10.71
CA VAL A 42 0.64 12.70 -11.06
C VAL A 42 1.57 11.97 -10.09
N GLY A 43 1.27 12.02 -8.78
CA GLY A 43 2.02 11.31 -7.75
C GLY A 43 1.97 9.79 -7.91
N THR A 44 0.79 9.22 -8.23
CA THR A 44 0.67 7.77 -8.45
C THR A 44 1.42 7.32 -9.69
N ILE A 45 1.33 8.04 -10.81
CA ILE A 45 2.10 7.73 -12.03
C ILE A 45 3.60 7.79 -11.74
N SER A 46 4.04 8.81 -11.01
CA SER A 46 5.45 8.99 -10.63
C SER A 46 5.95 7.88 -9.71
N ALA A 47 5.11 7.44 -8.75
CA ALA A 47 5.43 6.34 -7.86
C ALA A 47 5.54 5.00 -8.60
N VAL A 48 4.62 4.74 -9.55
CA VAL A 48 4.66 3.55 -10.40
C VAL A 48 5.91 3.55 -11.29
N ALA A 49 6.21 4.67 -11.94
CA ALA A 49 7.41 4.82 -12.77
C ALA A 49 8.70 4.57 -11.97
N SER A 50 8.78 5.13 -10.76
CA SER A 50 9.93 4.93 -9.86
C SER A 50 10.01 3.48 -9.37
N GLY A 51 8.87 2.85 -9.06
CA GLY A 51 8.80 1.46 -8.61
C GLY A 51 9.16 0.44 -9.70
N MET A 52 8.95 0.77 -10.97
CA MET A 52 9.30 -0.11 -12.10
C MET A 52 10.82 -0.23 -12.34
N GLY A 53 11.67 0.60 -11.72
CA GLY A 53 13.12 0.53 -11.94
C GLY A 53 13.75 -0.82 -11.60
N MET A 54 13.34 -1.44 -10.49
CA MET A 54 13.81 -2.77 -10.06
C MET A 54 13.53 -3.88 -11.08
N PRO A 55 12.27 -4.10 -11.54
CA PRO A 55 11.97 -5.13 -12.53
C PRO A 55 12.55 -4.82 -13.93
N LEU A 56 12.61 -3.55 -14.35
CA LEU A 56 13.20 -3.17 -15.64
C LEU A 56 14.70 -3.51 -15.70
N LEU A 57 15.42 -3.23 -14.62
CA LEU A 57 16.83 -3.58 -14.49
C LEU A 57 17.04 -5.10 -14.55
N MET A 58 16.16 -5.88 -13.91
CA MET A 58 16.20 -7.35 -13.96
C MET A 58 16.06 -7.89 -15.39
N ILE A 59 15.11 -7.35 -16.18
CA ILE A 59 14.92 -7.75 -17.58
C ILE A 59 16.14 -7.37 -18.42
N LEU A 60 16.62 -6.13 -18.29
CA LEU A 60 17.80 -5.66 -19.00
C LEU A 60 19.02 -6.55 -18.72
N LEU A 61 19.26 -6.85 -17.44
CA LEU A 61 20.36 -7.73 -17.03
C LEU A 61 20.21 -9.13 -17.63
N GLY A 62 19.01 -9.70 -17.64
CA GLY A 62 18.73 -10.99 -18.28
C GLY A 62 19.08 -11.01 -19.77
N THR A 63 18.73 -9.94 -20.51
CA THR A 63 19.06 -9.84 -21.94
C THR A 63 20.56 -9.69 -22.20
N VAL A 64 21.27 -8.99 -21.31
CA VAL A 64 22.74 -8.86 -21.38
C VAL A 64 23.40 -10.21 -21.10
N ILE A 65 22.95 -10.93 -20.08
CA ILE A 65 23.44 -12.27 -19.75
C ILE A 65 23.18 -13.25 -20.90
N ASP A 66 21.97 -13.25 -21.50
CA ASP A 66 21.66 -14.11 -22.65
C ASP A 66 22.57 -13.80 -23.85
N SER A 67 22.83 -12.51 -24.11
CA SER A 67 23.70 -12.08 -25.20
C SER A 67 25.14 -12.58 -25.01
N PHE A 68 25.69 -12.46 -23.80
CA PHE A 68 27.02 -13.00 -23.48
C PHE A 68 27.05 -14.53 -23.57
N GLY A 69 26.04 -15.21 -23.03
CA GLY A 69 25.95 -16.67 -23.11
C GLY A 69 25.83 -17.20 -24.54
N ARG A 70 25.20 -16.46 -25.46
CA ARG A 70 25.14 -16.80 -26.88
C ARG A 70 26.45 -16.52 -27.62
N ALA A 71 27.15 -15.44 -27.27
CA ALA A 71 28.45 -15.11 -27.86
C ALA A 71 29.49 -16.21 -27.61
N ASP A 72 29.54 -16.76 -26.38
CA ASP A 72 30.43 -17.88 -26.05
C ASP A 72 30.03 -19.19 -26.76
N LYS A 73 28.72 -19.46 -26.89
CA LYS A 73 28.23 -20.65 -27.60
C LYS A 73 28.54 -20.65 -29.10
N ILE A 74 28.50 -19.49 -29.77
CA ILE A 74 28.82 -19.40 -31.20
C ILE A 74 30.31 -19.72 -31.44
N ASN A 75 31.21 -19.26 -30.57
CA ASN A 75 32.64 -19.55 -30.70
C ASN A 75 32.98 -21.01 -30.35
N ALA A 76 32.25 -21.63 -29.42
CA ALA A 76 32.45 -23.04 -29.04
C ALA A 76 31.86 -24.05 -30.03
N VAL A 77 30.89 -23.66 -30.87
CA VAL A 77 30.29 -24.52 -31.92
C VAL A 77 31.03 -24.39 -33.26
N ASN A 78 31.77 -23.30 -33.46
CA ASN A 78 32.58 -23.07 -34.67
C ASN A 78 34.06 -23.49 -34.51
N MET A 79 34.35 -24.34 -33.52
CA MET A 79 35.64 -24.99 -33.30
C MET A 79 35.42 -26.50 -33.14
#